data_AF-A0A1A8HFI6-F1
#
_entry.id   AF-A0A1A8HFI6-F1
#
_cell.length_a   1.000
_cell.length_b   1.000
_cell.length_c   1.000
_cell.angle_alpha   90.00
_cell.angle_beta   90.00
_cell.angle_gamma   90.00
#
_symmetry.space_group_name_H-M   'P 1'
#
loop_
_entity.id
_entity.type
_entity.pdbx_description
1 polymer ?
#
loop_
_entity_poly.entity_id
_entity_poly.type
_entity_poly.pdbx_seq_one_letter_code
_entity_poly.pdbx_strand_id
1 'polypeptide(L)'
;HFDDDEAWTFRSPDSHGMDLFAVAVHEFGHAIGLVHTSAMESIMRPYYQGPVGDPLKYDLPYEDKVRVWQLYGVRDSVSHTNQPGNPSQTPEPPVLLDLPENRSTLLVAQDALDRCTSHFDAVAQIRGEAFFFKGKHFWRLTREKHLVSLRPAQIHRFWRGLPPNLDSVDAVYERPGDHKIVFFKGQKYWVFKDNNVEEGYPRPISDFGLPVDGVDAAFVWLHNDKTYFFKDNNYWRYDDHFRRMDLGFPKDTMLWKGLPAQLDDTMRWSDGSSYF
;
A
#
# COMPACT_ATOMS: atom_id res chain seq x y z
N HIS A 1 3.25 -2.42 -15.65
CA HIS A 1 2.00 -1.69 -15.93
C HIS A 1 2.22 -0.25 -15.52
N PHE A 2 1.71 0.73 -16.26
CA PHE A 2 1.83 2.16 -15.94
C PHE A 2 0.45 2.68 -15.52
N ASP A 3 0.41 3.50 -14.47
CA ASP A 3 -0.82 4.10 -13.95
C ASP A 3 -1.25 5.28 -14.83
N ASP A 4 -2.45 5.24 -15.39
CA ASP A 4 -2.96 6.29 -16.29
C ASP A 4 -3.43 7.55 -15.53
N ASP A 5 -3.55 7.46 -14.20
CA ASP A 5 -3.90 8.61 -13.35
C ASP A 5 -2.68 9.52 -13.05
N GLU A 6 -1.46 9.10 -13.41
CA GLU A 6 -0.25 9.89 -13.22
C GLU A 6 -0.08 10.96 -14.32
N ALA A 7 0.38 12.15 -13.92
CA ALA A 7 0.73 13.21 -14.85
C ALA A 7 2.07 12.90 -15.53
N TRP A 8 2.02 12.03 -16.55
CA TRP A 8 3.20 11.59 -17.31
C TRP A 8 3.85 12.74 -18.05
N THR A 9 5.15 12.87 -17.86
CA THR A 9 6.01 13.83 -18.55
C THR A 9 7.11 13.08 -19.29
N PHE A 10 7.60 13.66 -20.39
CA PHE A 10 8.71 13.12 -21.16
C PHE A 10 9.62 14.26 -21.57
N ARG A 11 10.91 14.18 -21.21
CA ARG A 11 11.91 15.25 -21.45
C ARG A 11 11.51 16.61 -20.86
N SER A 12 10.78 16.62 -19.75
CA SER A 12 10.51 17.84 -19.00
C SER A 12 11.67 18.10 -18.02
N PRO A 13 12.25 19.32 -18.00
CA PRO A 13 13.21 19.71 -16.97
C PRO A 13 12.55 19.97 -15.61
N ASP A 14 11.22 20.11 -15.57
CA ASP A 14 10.47 20.47 -14.38
C ASP A 14 10.08 19.23 -13.56
N SER A 15 10.21 19.31 -12.24
CA SER A 15 9.80 18.26 -11.29
C SER A 15 8.29 18.14 -11.10
N HIS A 16 7.49 18.86 -11.89
CA HIS A 16 6.03 18.86 -11.83
C HIS A 16 5.48 17.76 -12.74
N GLY A 17 5.58 16.51 -12.29
CA GLY A 17 5.05 15.33 -12.98
C GLY A 17 5.90 14.08 -12.78
N MET A 18 5.42 12.95 -13.28
CA MET A 18 6.17 11.69 -13.29
C MET A 18 6.90 11.51 -14.61
N ASP A 19 8.22 11.37 -14.57
CA ASP A 19 9.03 11.15 -15.78
C ASP A 19 8.82 9.71 -16.25
N LEU A 20 8.10 9.58 -17.36
CA LEU A 20 7.78 8.27 -17.94
C LEU A 20 9.04 7.47 -18.24
N PHE A 21 10.13 8.15 -18.63
CA PHE A 21 11.39 7.47 -18.93
C PHE A 21 12.02 6.86 -17.67
N ALA A 22 12.18 7.64 -16.60
CA ALA A 22 12.69 7.13 -15.32
C ALA A 22 11.88 5.94 -14.79
N VAL A 23 10.54 6.05 -14.81
CA VAL A 23 9.65 4.97 -14.35
C VAL A 23 9.76 3.76 -15.27
N ALA A 24 9.78 3.93 -16.58
CA ALA A 24 9.93 2.81 -17.51
C ALA A 24 11.25 2.05 -17.33
N VAL A 25 12.37 2.75 -17.08
CA VAL A 25 13.65 2.10 -16.81
C VAL A 25 13.59 1.27 -15.52
N HIS A 26 12.95 1.79 -14.47
CA HIS A 26 12.71 1.05 -13.22
C HIS A 26 11.88 -0.23 -13.46
N GLU A 27 10.75 -0.09 -14.13
CA GLU A 27 9.83 -1.21 -14.40
C GLU A 27 10.45 -2.27 -15.32
N PHE A 28 11.23 -1.85 -16.32
CA PHE A 28 12.00 -2.80 -17.13
C PHE A 28 13.06 -3.52 -16.31
N GLY A 29 13.67 -2.86 -15.33
CA GLY A 29 14.54 -3.52 -14.36
C GLY A 29 13.85 -4.69 -13.67
N HIS A 30 12.61 -4.51 -13.21
CA HIS A 30 11.81 -5.60 -12.65
C HIS A 30 11.49 -6.69 -13.67
N ALA A 31 11.16 -6.32 -14.90
CA ALA A 31 10.89 -7.28 -15.98
C ALA A 31 12.11 -8.17 -16.31
N ILE A 32 13.33 -7.64 -16.11
CA ILE A 32 14.59 -8.38 -16.26
C ILE A 32 15.12 -8.93 -14.92
N GLY A 33 14.28 -9.05 -13.90
CA GLY A 33 14.61 -9.75 -12.65
C GLY A 33 15.44 -8.94 -11.64
N LEU A 34 15.66 -7.64 -11.86
CA LEU A 34 16.23 -6.78 -10.82
C LEU A 34 15.19 -6.54 -9.72
N VAL A 35 15.65 -6.66 -8.47
CA VAL A 35 14.86 -6.33 -7.28
C VAL A 35 15.23 -4.95 -6.75
N HIS A 36 14.36 -4.39 -5.91
CA HIS A 36 14.62 -3.08 -5.30
C HIS A 36 15.94 -3.03 -4.53
N THR A 37 16.53 -1.84 -4.48
CA THR A 37 17.74 -1.56 -3.70
C THR A 37 17.57 -0.35 -2.77
N SER A 38 18.43 -0.27 -1.76
CA SER A 38 18.59 0.91 -0.91
C SER A 38 19.62 1.91 -1.42
N ALA A 39 20.39 1.57 -2.45
CA ALA A 39 21.46 2.39 -3.00
C ALA A 39 20.94 3.72 -3.57
N MET A 40 21.40 4.84 -3.02
CA MET A 40 20.85 6.19 -3.25
C MET A 40 20.70 6.53 -4.74
N GLU A 41 21.70 6.20 -5.54
CA GLU A 41 21.78 6.57 -6.97
C GLU A 41 21.13 5.55 -7.91
N SER A 42 20.57 4.45 -7.39
CA SER A 42 20.02 3.39 -8.24
C SER A 42 18.63 3.72 -8.76
N ILE A 43 18.40 3.42 -10.04
CA ILE A 43 17.08 3.51 -10.65
C ILE A 43 16.11 2.50 -10.04
N MET A 44 16.61 1.39 -9.49
CA MET A 44 15.83 0.34 -8.82
C MET A 44 15.47 0.70 -7.37
N ARG A 45 15.58 1.97 -6.95
CA ARG A 45 15.03 2.40 -5.65
C ARG A 45 13.50 2.37 -5.67
N PRO A 46 12.85 1.91 -4.59
CA PRO A 46 11.39 1.77 -4.53
C PRO A 46 10.63 3.10 -4.48
N TYR A 47 11.34 4.22 -4.36
CA TYR A 47 10.75 5.55 -4.33
C TYR A 47 11.21 6.32 -5.56
N TYR A 48 10.25 6.94 -6.26
CA TYR A 48 10.53 7.79 -7.41
C TYR A 48 11.51 8.91 -7.03
N GLN A 49 12.58 9.05 -7.81
CA GLN A 49 13.67 10.00 -7.53
C GLN A 49 13.56 11.31 -8.32
N GLY A 50 12.58 11.43 -9.21
CA GLY A 50 12.51 12.52 -10.18
C GLY A 50 13.02 12.13 -11.57
N PRO A 51 12.99 13.07 -12.51
CA PRO A 51 13.47 12.87 -13.87
C PRO A 51 14.96 12.55 -13.91
N VAL A 52 15.37 11.61 -14.75
CA VAL A 52 16.79 11.22 -14.91
C VAL A 52 17.51 11.97 -16.03
N GLY A 53 16.95 13.09 -16.47
CA GLY A 53 17.49 13.93 -17.53
C GLY A 53 17.12 13.47 -18.94
N ASP A 54 17.98 13.78 -19.93
CA ASP A 54 17.75 13.44 -21.32
C ASP A 54 17.94 11.92 -21.56
N PRO A 55 16.90 11.19 -22.02
CA PRO A 55 16.98 9.76 -22.32
C PRO A 55 18.12 9.36 -23.28
N LEU A 56 18.55 10.28 -24.16
CA LEU A 56 19.65 10.02 -25.09
C LEU A 56 21.04 10.10 -24.44
N LYS A 57 21.13 10.70 -23.25
CA LYS A 57 22.36 10.86 -22.46
C LYS A 57 22.32 10.09 -21.14
N TYR A 58 21.19 9.48 -20.83
CA TYR A 58 21.03 8.71 -19.62
C TYR A 58 21.93 7.48 -19.65
N ASP A 59 22.74 7.35 -18.61
CA ASP A 59 23.59 6.19 -18.39
C ASP A 59 23.18 5.51 -17.09
N LEU A 60 23.08 4.18 -17.15
CA LEU A 60 22.62 3.40 -16.01
C LEU A 60 23.67 3.49 -14.88
N PRO A 61 23.26 3.75 -13.62
CA PRO A 61 24.18 3.77 -12.48
C PRO A 61 25.02 2.49 -12.42
N TYR A 62 26.30 2.62 -12.04
CA TYR A 62 27.23 1.49 -12.05
C TYR A 62 26.72 0.30 -11.24
N GLU A 63 26.06 0.56 -10.11
CA GLU A 63 25.48 -0.51 -9.28
C GLU A 63 24.37 -1.30 -9.99
N ASP A 64 23.55 -0.62 -10.81
CA ASP A 64 22.49 -1.28 -11.58
C ASP A 64 23.09 -2.09 -12.74
N LYS A 65 24.15 -1.57 -13.40
CA LYS A 65 24.91 -2.31 -14.42
C LYS A 65 25.49 -3.61 -13.87
N VAL A 66 26.14 -3.54 -12.71
CA VAL A 66 26.73 -4.72 -12.05
C VAL A 66 25.68 -5.78 -11.75
N ARG A 67 24.49 -5.38 -11.29
CA ARG A 67 23.39 -6.32 -11.01
C ARG A 67 22.83 -6.96 -12.27
N VAL A 68 22.72 -6.20 -13.36
CA VAL A 68 22.36 -6.77 -14.67
C VAL A 68 23.42 -7.78 -15.12
N TRP A 69 24.71 -7.46 -14.97
CA TRP A 69 25.80 -8.39 -15.29
C TRP A 69 25.82 -9.63 -14.40
N GLN A 70 25.39 -9.54 -13.14
CA GLN A 70 25.25 -10.69 -12.27
C GLN A 70 24.14 -11.65 -12.75
N LEU A 71 23.05 -11.11 -13.31
CA LEU A 71 21.95 -11.92 -13.83
C LEU A 71 22.21 -12.48 -15.23
N TYR A 72 22.87 -11.70 -16.09
CA TYR A 72 22.94 -11.99 -17.53
C TYR A 72 24.37 -12.08 -18.09
N GLY A 73 25.39 -11.83 -17.28
CA GLY A 73 26.79 -11.76 -17.71
C GLY A 73 27.18 -10.39 -18.31
N VAL A 74 28.49 -10.16 -18.41
CA VAL A 74 29.05 -9.02 -19.15
C VAL A 74 29.15 -9.41 -20.61
N ARG A 75 28.68 -8.53 -21.49
CA ARG A 75 28.66 -8.78 -22.93
C ARG A 75 30.04 -8.55 -23.53
N ASP A 76 30.96 -9.50 -23.38
CA ASP A 76 32.16 -9.56 -24.19
C ASP A 76 31.89 -10.39 -25.46
N SER A 77 31.86 -9.67 -26.59
CA SER A 77 31.83 -10.16 -27.98
C SER A 77 30.56 -10.85 -28.50
N VAL A 78 29.60 -10.05 -28.96
CA VAL A 78 28.83 -10.45 -30.15
C VAL A 78 29.12 -9.42 -31.24
N SER A 79 30.29 -9.59 -31.86
CA SER A 79 30.60 -8.92 -33.13
C SER A 79 29.80 -9.62 -34.23
N HIS A 80 28.89 -8.89 -34.86
CA HIS A 80 28.26 -9.31 -36.09
C HIS A 80 29.30 -9.41 -37.20
N THR A 81 29.77 -10.64 -37.48
CA THR A 81 30.13 -11.24 -38.78
C THR A 81 31.21 -12.30 -38.54
N ASN A 82 30.89 -13.58 -38.72
CA ASN A 82 31.62 -14.53 -39.59
C ASN A 82 31.04 -15.96 -39.48
N GLN A 83 31.16 -16.67 -40.60
CA GLN A 83 30.68 -18.01 -40.94
C GLN A 83 31.01 -19.15 -39.95
N PRO A 84 30.34 -20.33 -40.06
CA PRO A 84 30.45 -21.39 -39.07
C PRO A 84 31.81 -22.11 -39.14
N GLY A 85 32.62 -21.98 -38.09
CA GLY A 85 33.85 -22.73 -37.87
C GLY A 85 33.75 -23.62 -36.64
N ASN A 86 33.83 -24.94 -36.88
CA ASN A 86 34.09 -26.11 -36.03
C ASN A 86 33.86 -26.07 -34.49
N PRO A 87 33.22 -27.12 -33.90
CA PRO A 87 32.96 -27.22 -32.46
C PRO A 87 34.14 -27.88 -31.74
N SER A 88 35.01 -27.11 -31.10
CA SER A 88 35.85 -27.66 -30.03
C SER A 88 36.43 -26.55 -29.17
N GLN A 89 35.70 -26.23 -28.10
CA GLN A 89 36.19 -25.79 -26.78
C GLN A 89 35.00 -25.18 -26.03
N THR A 90 34.39 -25.98 -25.16
CA THR A 90 33.52 -25.49 -24.09
C THR A 90 34.40 -24.75 -23.08
N PRO A 91 34.18 -23.45 -22.83
CA PRO A 91 34.76 -22.80 -21.67
C PRO A 91 34.07 -23.37 -20.43
N GLU A 92 34.87 -23.84 -19.48
CA GLU A 92 34.40 -24.27 -18.17
C GLU A 92 33.66 -23.09 -17.50
N PRO A 93 32.47 -23.31 -16.92
CA PRO A 93 31.74 -22.23 -16.24
C PRO A 93 32.61 -21.69 -15.09
N PRO A 94 32.61 -20.36 -14.86
CA PRO A 94 33.35 -19.80 -13.75
C PRO A 94 32.89 -20.46 -12.45
N VAL A 95 33.85 -20.97 -11.68
CA VAL A 95 33.61 -21.57 -10.36
C VAL A 95 32.87 -20.52 -9.53
N LEU A 96 31.67 -20.88 -9.07
CA LEU A 96 30.93 -20.13 -8.07
C LEU A 96 31.85 -19.98 -6.86
N LEU A 97 32.28 -18.75 -6.58
CA LEU A 97 32.78 -18.43 -5.25
C LEU A 97 31.62 -18.70 -4.30
N ASP A 98 31.84 -19.59 -3.33
CA ASP A 98 30.88 -19.83 -2.27
C ASP A 98 30.41 -18.48 -1.72
N LEU A 99 29.09 -18.32 -1.68
CA LEU A 99 28.46 -17.19 -1.01
C LEU A 99 29.13 -17.06 0.37
N PRO A 100 29.66 -15.89 0.75
CA PRO A 100 30.20 -15.73 2.08
C PRO A 100 29.14 -16.20 3.08
N GLU A 101 29.47 -17.18 3.92
CA GLU A 101 28.56 -17.73 4.94
C GLU A 101 28.06 -16.66 5.91
N ASN A 102 28.75 -15.51 5.95
CA ASN A 102 28.15 -14.26 6.34
C ASN A 102 27.26 -13.73 5.21
N ARG A 103 26.13 -14.41 5.01
CA ARG A 103 24.88 -13.68 4.86
C ARG A 103 24.84 -12.85 6.14
N SER A 104 25.32 -11.60 6.07
CA SER A 104 24.78 -10.58 6.93
C SER A 104 23.28 -10.71 6.68
N THR A 105 22.60 -11.41 7.59
CA THR A 105 21.34 -10.95 8.08
C THR A 105 21.56 -9.46 8.20
N LEU A 106 21.12 -8.71 7.17
CA LEU A 106 20.67 -7.36 7.41
C LEU A 106 19.93 -7.53 8.72
N LEU A 107 20.45 -6.91 9.79
CA LEU A 107 19.67 -6.72 10.98
C LEU A 107 18.38 -6.18 10.43
N VAL A 108 17.37 -7.07 10.34
CA VAL A 108 16.02 -6.73 9.94
C VAL A 108 15.76 -5.58 10.86
N ALA A 109 15.69 -4.38 10.30
CA ALA A 109 15.69 -3.15 11.07
C ALA A 109 14.79 -3.43 12.25
N GLN A 110 15.35 -3.47 13.46
CA GLN A 110 14.75 -4.19 14.60
C GLN A 110 13.43 -3.52 15.06
N ASP A 111 13.04 -2.45 14.37
CA ASP A 111 11.85 -1.62 14.51
C ASP A 111 10.92 -1.62 13.27
N ALA A 112 11.19 -2.42 12.23
CA ALA A 112 10.26 -2.58 11.13
C ALA A 112 9.12 -3.49 11.57
N LEU A 113 7.99 -2.86 11.92
CA LEU A 113 6.77 -3.51 12.41
C LEU A 113 6.41 -4.73 11.53
N ASP A 114 6.43 -5.92 12.12
CA ASP A 114 6.29 -7.18 11.38
C ASP A 114 4.82 -7.47 11.08
N ARG A 115 4.44 -7.30 9.81
CA ARG A 115 3.10 -7.53 9.28
C ARG A 115 2.56 -8.93 9.56
N CYS A 116 3.43 -9.94 9.65
CA CYS A 116 3.03 -11.34 9.81
C CYS A 116 2.70 -11.70 11.26
N THR A 117 3.16 -10.90 12.23
CA THR A 117 2.96 -11.16 13.66
C THR A 117 2.22 -10.03 14.38
N SER A 118 1.97 -8.89 13.72
CA SER A 118 1.22 -7.78 14.27
C SER A 118 -0.29 -7.96 14.14
N HIS A 119 -1.04 -7.59 15.19
CA HIS A 119 -2.46 -7.24 15.06
C HIS A 119 -2.59 -5.89 14.35
N PHE A 120 -3.69 -5.67 13.63
CA PHE A 120 -4.00 -4.41 12.98
C PHE A 120 -4.91 -3.56 13.86
N ASP A 121 -4.77 -2.24 13.76
CA ASP A 121 -5.63 -1.31 14.49
C ASP A 121 -6.92 -1.01 13.71
N ALA A 122 -6.83 -1.03 12.37
CA ALA A 122 -8.01 -1.03 11.50
C ALA A 122 -7.70 -1.70 10.16
N VAL A 123 -8.74 -2.19 9.48
CA VAL A 123 -8.74 -2.79 8.17
C VAL A 123 -9.96 -2.29 7.40
N ALA A 124 -9.73 -1.72 6.23
CA ALA A 124 -10.82 -1.15 5.42
C ALA A 124 -10.63 -1.46 3.95
N GLN A 125 -11.75 -1.65 3.25
CA GLN A 125 -11.74 -1.61 1.80
C GLN A 125 -11.97 -0.17 1.33
N ILE A 126 -11.03 0.33 0.55
CA ILE A 126 -11.06 1.69 -0.02
C ILE A 126 -10.77 1.55 -1.52
N ARG A 127 -11.70 2.00 -2.36
CA ARG A 127 -11.60 1.97 -3.84
C ARG A 127 -11.34 0.56 -4.40
N GLY A 128 -11.75 -0.45 -3.65
CA GLY A 128 -11.58 -1.87 -3.97
C GLY A 128 -10.25 -2.48 -3.51
N GLU A 129 -9.34 -1.70 -2.96
CA GLU A 129 -8.12 -2.22 -2.32
C GLU A 129 -8.34 -2.42 -0.81
N ALA A 130 -7.66 -3.38 -0.19
CA ALA A 130 -7.66 -3.50 1.28
C ALA A 130 -6.51 -2.67 1.85
N PHE A 131 -6.81 -1.90 2.87
CA PHE A 131 -5.85 -1.17 3.67
C PHE A 131 -5.80 -1.79 5.06
N PHE A 132 -4.61 -2.09 5.53
CA PHE A 132 -4.34 -2.64 6.86
C PHE A 132 -3.53 -1.61 7.64
N PHE A 133 -4.15 -0.95 8.61
CA PHE A 133 -3.57 0.12 9.40
C PHE A 133 -2.96 -0.42 10.68
N LYS A 134 -1.75 0.04 11.00
CA LYS A 134 -1.07 -0.28 12.24
C LYS A 134 -0.15 0.85 12.68
N GLY A 135 -0.43 1.39 13.86
CA GLY A 135 0.23 2.55 14.41
C GLY A 135 0.16 3.71 13.41
N LYS A 136 1.33 4.26 13.10
CA LYS A 136 1.50 5.38 12.14
C LYS A 136 1.57 4.91 10.68
N HIS A 137 1.36 3.63 10.44
CA HIS A 137 1.69 2.96 9.19
C HIS A 137 0.49 2.19 8.63
N PHE A 138 0.56 1.86 7.35
CA PHE A 138 -0.39 0.93 6.73
C PHE A 138 0.26 0.12 5.60
N TRP A 139 -0.34 -1.01 5.29
CA TRP A 139 -0.10 -1.79 4.08
C TRP A 139 -1.35 -1.79 3.21
N ARG A 140 -1.16 -1.99 1.91
CA ARG A 140 -2.25 -2.07 0.94
C ARG A 140 -2.15 -3.32 0.09
N LEU A 141 -3.30 -3.96 -0.12
CA LEU A 141 -3.46 -5.10 -1.00
C LEU A 141 -4.35 -4.71 -2.18
N THR A 142 -3.95 -5.12 -3.38
CA THR A 142 -4.78 -4.98 -4.58
C THR A 142 -6.03 -5.86 -4.49
N ARG A 143 -6.96 -5.68 -5.43
CA ARG A 143 -8.18 -6.50 -5.55
C ARG A 143 -7.87 -7.99 -5.71
N GLU A 144 -6.75 -8.30 -6.34
CA GLU A 144 -6.23 -9.65 -6.57
C GLU A 144 -5.45 -10.20 -5.37
N LYS A 145 -5.50 -9.51 -4.22
CA LYS A 145 -4.84 -9.88 -2.95
C LYS A 145 -3.31 -9.86 -3.02
N HIS A 146 -2.75 -9.12 -3.97
CA HIS A 146 -1.31 -8.88 -4.02
C HIS A 146 -0.93 -7.72 -3.13
N LEU A 147 0.14 -7.89 -2.37
CA LEU A 147 0.69 -6.80 -1.57
C LEU A 147 1.34 -5.76 -2.48
N VAL A 148 0.94 -4.49 -2.32
CA VAL A 148 1.48 -3.38 -3.12
C VAL A 148 2.93 -3.07 -2.75
N SER A 149 3.28 -3.13 -1.47
CA SER A 149 4.65 -2.91 -1.00
C SER A 149 4.98 -3.73 0.24
N LEU A 150 6.20 -4.29 0.26
CA LEU A 150 6.71 -5.01 1.43
C LEU A 150 6.92 -4.08 2.63
N ARG A 151 7.23 -2.79 2.39
CA ARG A 151 7.42 -1.80 3.45
C ARG A 151 6.12 -1.06 3.74
N PRO A 152 5.80 -0.84 5.03
CA PRO A 152 4.65 -0.01 5.37
C PRO A 152 4.78 1.41 4.83
N ALA A 153 3.67 1.97 4.35
CA ALA A 153 3.54 3.39 4.06
C ALA A 153 3.14 4.14 5.34
N GLN A 154 3.50 5.42 5.45
CA GLN A 154 3.10 6.26 6.58
C GLN A 154 1.71 6.86 6.32
N ILE A 155 0.82 6.75 7.31
CA ILE A 155 -0.56 7.23 7.22
C ILE A 155 -0.60 8.72 6.88
N HIS A 156 0.11 9.57 7.64
CA HIS A 156 0.06 11.04 7.47
C HIS A 156 0.65 11.55 6.14
N ARG A 157 1.54 10.77 5.49
CA ARG A 157 2.12 11.13 4.19
C ARG A 157 1.16 10.85 3.05
N PHE A 158 0.37 9.78 3.19
CA PHE A 158 -0.63 9.40 2.20
C PHE A 158 -1.94 10.18 2.41
N TRP A 159 -2.47 10.18 3.64
CA TRP A 159 -3.72 10.83 4.04
C TRP A 159 -3.44 12.24 4.61
N ARG A 160 -3.55 13.25 3.74
CA ARG A 160 -3.20 14.64 4.07
C ARG A 160 -4.27 15.30 4.94
N GLY A 161 -3.85 15.83 6.09
CA GLY A 161 -4.72 16.54 7.03
C GLY A 161 -5.03 15.77 8.32
N LEU A 162 -4.58 14.51 8.43
CA LEU A 162 -4.53 13.84 9.73
C LEU A 162 -3.50 14.51 10.65
N PRO A 163 -3.70 14.48 11.98
CA PRO A 163 -2.74 15.04 12.93
C PRO A 163 -1.35 14.40 12.78
N PRO A 164 -0.25 15.17 12.84
CA PRO A 164 1.11 14.62 12.71
C PRO A 164 1.47 13.67 13.86
N ASN A 165 0.81 13.82 15.01
CA ASN A 165 0.95 12.97 16.19
C ASN A 165 -0.10 11.85 16.25
N LEU A 166 -0.77 11.52 15.14
CA LEU A 166 -1.68 10.39 15.10
C LEU A 166 -0.90 9.09 15.35
N ASP A 167 -1.21 8.41 16.45
CA ASP A 167 -0.51 7.19 16.84
C ASP A 167 -1.14 5.93 16.24
N SER A 168 -2.46 5.93 16.00
CA SER A 168 -3.21 4.91 15.27
C SER A 168 -4.58 5.43 14.86
N VAL A 169 -5.35 4.61 14.13
CA VAL A 169 -6.76 4.81 13.79
C VAL A 169 -7.57 3.71 14.43
N ASP A 170 -8.82 3.98 14.79
CA ASP A 170 -9.67 2.98 15.48
C ASP A 170 -10.60 2.27 14.49
N ALA A 171 -11.13 2.98 13.49
CA ALA A 171 -11.91 2.36 12.41
C ALA A 171 -11.85 3.22 11.15
N VAL A 172 -11.98 2.57 9.98
CA VAL A 172 -12.01 3.27 8.70
C VAL A 172 -13.05 2.61 7.79
N TYR A 173 -13.88 3.39 7.09
CA TYR A 173 -14.77 2.85 6.07
C TYR A 173 -14.92 3.79 4.87
N GLU A 174 -15.23 3.23 3.71
CA GLU A 174 -15.63 4.01 2.53
C GLU A 174 -17.15 4.16 2.50
N ARG A 175 -17.64 5.40 2.52
CA ARG A 175 -19.07 5.69 2.56
C ARG A 175 -19.77 5.30 1.25
N PRO A 176 -20.93 4.62 1.31
CA PRO A 176 -21.71 4.36 0.10
C PRO A 176 -22.25 5.67 -0.49
N GLY A 177 -22.34 5.73 -1.82
CA GLY A 177 -22.92 6.85 -2.57
C GLY A 177 -21.93 7.93 -2.99
N ASP A 178 -21.15 8.50 -2.06
CA ASP A 178 -20.17 9.56 -2.37
C ASP A 178 -18.70 9.11 -2.37
N HIS A 179 -18.43 7.85 -2.00
CA HIS A 179 -17.09 7.25 -2.00
C HIS A 179 -16.07 7.99 -1.13
N LYS A 180 -16.53 8.82 -0.19
CA LYS A 180 -15.65 9.50 0.76
C LYS A 180 -15.19 8.50 1.82
N ILE A 181 -13.93 8.60 2.21
CA ILE A 181 -13.36 7.74 3.24
C ILE A 181 -13.51 8.40 4.60
N VAL A 182 -14.03 7.67 5.57
CA VAL A 182 -14.26 8.16 6.94
C VAL A 182 -13.29 7.46 7.88
N PHE A 183 -12.50 8.25 8.60
CA PHE A 183 -11.54 7.79 9.60
C PHE A 183 -12.05 8.13 10.99
N PHE A 184 -11.97 7.18 11.93
CA PHE A 184 -12.31 7.38 13.34
C PHE A 184 -11.06 7.29 14.21
N LYS A 185 -10.95 8.22 15.17
CA LYS A 185 -9.97 8.14 16.26
C LYS A 185 -10.53 8.80 17.52
N GLY A 186 -10.71 8.00 18.57
CA GLY A 186 -11.33 8.40 19.83
C GLY A 186 -12.70 9.04 19.58
N GLN A 187 -12.88 10.25 20.09
CA GLN A 187 -14.12 11.02 19.98
C GLN A 187 -14.30 11.78 18.66
N LYS A 188 -13.38 11.62 17.71
CA LYS A 188 -13.34 12.42 16.49
C LYS A 188 -13.35 11.56 15.24
N TYR A 189 -13.88 12.13 14.17
CA TYR A 189 -13.79 11.56 12.84
C TYR A 189 -13.37 12.59 11.80
N TRP A 190 -12.77 12.09 10.72
CA TRP A 190 -12.32 12.84 9.56
C TRP A 190 -12.97 12.26 8.32
N VAL A 191 -13.31 13.11 7.36
CA VAL A 191 -13.81 12.68 6.06
C VAL A 191 -12.81 13.10 4.99
N PHE A 192 -12.46 12.17 4.13
CA PHE A 192 -11.52 12.35 3.04
C PHE A 192 -12.24 12.29 1.70
N LYS A 193 -11.85 13.21 0.82
CA LYS A 193 -12.08 13.10 -0.61
C LYS A 193 -10.72 12.84 -1.26
N ASP A 194 -10.61 11.72 -1.96
CA ASP A 194 -9.30 11.19 -2.38
C ASP A 194 -8.41 11.03 -1.15
N ASN A 195 -7.25 11.65 -1.17
CA ASN A 195 -6.26 11.55 -0.11
C ASN A 195 -6.20 12.83 0.75
N ASN A 196 -7.15 13.75 0.61
CA ASN A 196 -7.18 15.02 1.35
C ASN A 196 -8.40 15.08 2.26
N VAL A 197 -8.19 15.57 3.49
CA VAL A 197 -9.29 15.83 4.42
C VAL A 197 -10.19 16.94 3.87
N GLU A 198 -11.50 16.75 4.00
CA GLU A 198 -12.49 17.78 3.67
C GLU A 198 -12.47 18.93 4.68
N GLU A 199 -12.94 20.10 4.26
CA GLU A 199 -13.01 21.28 5.12
C GLU A 199 -14.01 21.07 6.29
N GLY A 200 -13.64 21.58 7.47
CA GLY A 200 -14.47 21.51 8.66
C GLY A 200 -14.38 20.20 9.45
N TYR A 201 -13.35 19.38 9.19
CA TYR A 201 -12.97 18.20 9.97
C TYR A 201 -11.67 18.44 10.75
N PRO A 202 -11.45 17.75 11.89
CA PRO A 202 -12.29 16.71 12.47
C PRO A 202 -13.60 17.21 13.10
N ARG A 203 -14.58 16.30 13.17
CA ARG A 203 -15.87 16.51 13.85
C ARG A 203 -16.10 15.46 14.94
N PRO A 204 -17.00 15.71 15.91
CA PRO A 204 -17.25 14.75 16.98
C PRO A 204 -18.10 13.57 16.48
N ILE A 205 -17.79 12.36 16.94
CA ILE A 205 -18.53 11.14 16.57
C ILE A 205 -20.00 11.15 17.03
N SER A 206 -20.36 12.06 17.94
CA SER A 206 -21.74 12.35 18.32
C SER A 206 -22.62 12.75 17.12
N ASP A 207 -22.03 13.26 16.04
CA ASP A 207 -22.73 13.57 14.78
C ASP A 207 -23.39 12.31 14.17
N PHE A 208 -22.86 11.12 14.46
CA PHE A 208 -23.45 9.84 14.08
C PHE A 208 -24.45 9.29 15.10
N GLY A 209 -24.51 9.86 16.33
CA GLY A 209 -25.22 9.27 17.46
C GLY A 209 -24.49 8.09 18.09
N LEU A 210 -23.17 8.03 17.96
CA LEU A 210 -22.29 6.99 18.52
C LEU A 210 -21.86 7.32 19.97
N PRO A 211 -21.45 6.31 20.77
CA PRO A 211 -20.94 6.54 22.12
C PRO A 211 -19.65 7.36 22.12
N VAL A 212 -19.38 8.10 23.20
CA VAL A 212 -18.19 8.95 23.32
C VAL A 212 -16.88 8.16 23.44
N ASP A 213 -16.94 6.86 23.74
CA ASP A 213 -15.75 6.03 23.92
C ASP A 213 -15.16 5.52 22.59
N GLY A 214 -15.65 6.03 21.45
CA GLY A 214 -15.17 5.67 20.12
C GLY A 214 -15.92 4.49 19.51
N VAL A 215 -15.29 3.87 18.51
CA VAL A 215 -15.75 2.64 17.85
C VAL A 215 -14.54 1.73 17.68
N ASP A 216 -14.77 0.42 17.77
CA ASP A 216 -13.72 -0.58 17.55
C ASP A 216 -13.65 -0.97 16.08
N ALA A 217 -14.80 -0.98 15.38
CA ALA A 217 -14.86 -1.39 13.99
C ALA A 217 -15.97 -0.66 13.22
N ALA A 218 -15.78 -0.49 11.90
CA ALA A 218 -16.79 0.10 11.03
C ALA A 218 -16.75 -0.51 9.63
N PHE A 219 -17.89 -0.95 9.11
CA PHE A 219 -17.97 -1.43 7.72
C PHE A 219 -19.34 -1.20 7.08
N VAL A 220 -19.37 -1.20 5.75
CA VAL A 220 -20.60 -1.10 4.96
C VAL A 220 -21.06 -2.49 4.55
N TRP A 221 -22.30 -2.82 4.86
CA TRP A 221 -22.89 -4.11 4.49
C TRP A 221 -23.61 -4.02 3.13
N LEU A 222 -23.14 -4.82 2.16
CA LEU A 222 -23.63 -4.80 0.78
C LEU A 222 -25.10 -5.17 0.61
N HIS A 223 -25.68 -5.92 1.53
CA HIS A 223 -27.06 -6.37 1.37
C HIS A 223 -28.08 -5.25 1.56
N ASN A 224 -27.70 -4.15 2.22
CA ASN A 224 -28.61 -3.03 2.50
C ASN A 224 -27.98 -1.64 2.45
N ASP A 225 -26.71 -1.54 2.04
CA ASP A 225 -25.92 -0.31 1.96
C ASP A 225 -25.95 0.54 3.26
N LYS A 226 -26.06 -0.14 4.41
CA LYS A 226 -25.94 0.49 5.72
C LYS A 226 -24.53 0.35 6.26
N THR A 227 -24.10 1.35 7.00
CA THR A 227 -22.86 1.30 7.76
C THR A 227 -23.15 0.71 9.13
N TYR A 228 -22.32 -0.22 9.55
CA TYR A 228 -22.39 -0.88 10.84
C TYR A 228 -21.16 -0.48 11.65
N PHE A 229 -21.40 0.02 12.85
CA PHE A 229 -20.34 0.34 13.82
C PHE A 229 -20.41 -0.64 14.97
N PHE A 230 -19.25 -1.07 15.47
CA PHE A 230 -19.15 -1.97 16.62
C PHE A 230 -18.40 -1.29 17.74
N LYS A 231 -18.86 -1.51 18.96
CA LYS A 231 -18.18 -1.11 20.18
C LYS A 231 -18.55 -2.09 21.28
N ASP A 232 -17.55 -2.75 21.86
CA ASP A 232 -17.73 -3.79 22.87
C ASP A 232 -18.76 -4.84 22.39
N ASN A 233 -19.80 -5.11 23.19
CA ASN A 233 -20.88 -6.07 22.88
C ASN A 233 -22.07 -5.44 22.13
N ASN A 234 -21.90 -4.23 21.59
CA ASN A 234 -22.97 -3.52 20.90
C ASN A 234 -22.59 -3.20 19.47
N TYR A 235 -23.62 -3.13 18.62
CA TYR A 235 -23.49 -2.62 17.27
C TYR A 235 -24.59 -1.63 16.94
N TRP A 236 -24.25 -0.69 16.07
CA TRP A 236 -25.09 0.38 15.56
C TRP A 236 -25.26 0.21 14.07
N ARG A 237 -26.41 0.63 13.54
CA ARG A 237 -26.66 0.64 12.10
C ARG A 237 -27.04 2.05 11.67
N TYR A 238 -26.24 2.60 10.78
CA TYR A 238 -26.33 3.97 10.32
C TYR A 238 -26.72 4.03 8.84
N ASP A 239 -27.56 4.99 8.52
CA ASP A 239 -27.99 5.29 7.17
C ASP A 239 -27.22 6.49 6.63
N ASP A 240 -26.20 6.24 5.80
CA ASP A 240 -25.40 7.30 5.20
C ASP A 240 -26.16 8.17 4.20
N HIS A 241 -27.26 7.68 3.61
CA HIS A 241 -28.07 8.46 2.67
C HIS A 241 -28.88 9.52 3.42
N PHE A 242 -29.54 9.14 4.51
CA PHE A 242 -30.29 10.07 5.36
C PHE A 242 -29.42 10.73 6.45
N ARG A 243 -28.16 10.30 6.58
CA ARG A 243 -27.20 10.73 7.62
C ARG A 243 -27.79 10.66 9.02
N ARG A 244 -28.32 9.49 9.39
CA ARG A 244 -28.91 9.25 10.72
C ARG A 244 -28.76 7.80 11.18
N MET A 245 -28.73 7.62 12.50
CA MET A 245 -28.82 6.31 13.13
C MET A 245 -30.22 5.71 12.91
N ASP A 246 -30.30 4.41 12.60
CA ASP A 246 -31.57 3.71 12.51
C ASP A 246 -32.24 3.57 13.88
N LEU A 247 -33.57 3.58 13.90
CA LEU A 247 -34.35 3.40 15.12
C LEU A 247 -34.15 2.00 15.72
N GLY A 248 -34.03 1.94 17.04
CA GLY A 248 -33.87 0.68 17.79
C GLY A 248 -32.44 0.14 17.82
N PHE A 249 -31.45 0.99 17.54
CA PHE A 249 -30.02 0.73 17.79
C PHE A 249 -29.51 1.59 18.96
N PRO A 250 -28.49 1.13 19.72
CA PRO A 250 -27.69 -0.09 19.50
C PRO A 250 -28.44 -1.40 19.76
N LYS A 251 -27.86 -2.49 19.25
CA LYS A 251 -28.27 -3.87 19.51
C LYS A 251 -27.09 -4.71 19.95
N ASP A 252 -27.37 -5.82 20.61
CA ASP A 252 -26.35 -6.76 21.09
C ASP A 252 -25.69 -7.53 19.92
N THR A 253 -24.36 -7.64 19.94
CA THR A 253 -23.58 -8.36 18.93
C THR A 253 -23.85 -9.87 18.91
N MET A 254 -24.45 -10.46 19.95
CA MET A 254 -24.86 -11.87 19.97
C MET A 254 -25.85 -12.24 18.85
N LEU A 255 -26.52 -11.26 18.23
CA LEU A 255 -27.33 -11.49 17.03
C LEU A 255 -26.50 -11.93 15.82
N TRP A 256 -25.20 -11.61 15.81
CA TRP A 256 -24.24 -12.05 14.81
C TRP A 256 -23.62 -13.37 15.23
N LYS A 257 -24.15 -14.46 14.68
CA LYS A 257 -23.67 -15.81 15.01
C LYS A 257 -22.24 -16.01 14.53
N GLY A 258 -21.37 -16.43 15.45
CA GLY A 258 -19.98 -16.78 15.16
C GLY A 258 -18.97 -15.64 15.34
N LEU A 259 -19.40 -14.44 15.75
CA LEU A 259 -18.45 -13.39 16.11
C LEU A 259 -17.70 -13.72 17.41
N PRO A 260 -16.42 -13.33 17.50
CA PRO A 260 -15.69 -13.36 18.76
C PRO A 260 -16.31 -12.38 19.78
N ALA A 261 -16.05 -12.61 21.06
CA ALA A 261 -16.54 -11.74 22.13
C ALA A 261 -15.91 -10.33 22.09
N GLN A 262 -14.72 -10.20 21.52
CA GLN A 262 -14.04 -8.93 21.25
C GLN A 262 -13.74 -8.91 19.76
N LEU A 263 -14.38 -7.97 19.05
CA LEU A 263 -14.18 -7.74 17.64
C LEU A 263 -13.11 -6.64 17.50
N ASP A 264 -12.02 -6.95 16.81
CA ASP A 264 -10.94 -5.99 16.60
C ASP A 264 -11.23 -5.10 15.39
N ASP A 265 -11.67 -5.67 14.26
CA ASP A 265 -12.21 -4.90 13.14
C ASP A 265 -13.11 -5.76 12.24
N THR A 266 -13.80 -5.12 11.29
CA THR A 266 -14.54 -5.78 10.23
C THR A 266 -14.33 -5.07 8.92
N MET A 267 -14.13 -5.83 7.85
CA MET A 267 -14.08 -5.28 6.51
C MET A 267 -14.93 -6.09 5.54
N ARG A 268 -15.34 -5.43 4.47
CA ARG A 268 -15.90 -6.09 3.30
C ARG A 268 -14.80 -6.37 2.28
N TRP A 269 -14.88 -7.49 1.57
CA TRP A 269 -14.05 -7.74 0.39
C TRP A 269 -14.84 -7.70 -0.93
N SER A 270 -14.12 -7.66 -2.05
CA SER A 270 -14.68 -7.62 -3.40
C SER A 270 -15.43 -8.89 -3.81
N ASP A 271 -15.28 -9.98 -3.06
CA ASP A 271 -16.04 -11.22 -3.27
C ASP A 271 -17.45 -11.21 -2.65
N GLY A 272 -17.85 -10.08 -2.06
CA GLY A 272 -19.16 -9.91 -1.44
C GLY A 272 -19.24 -10.42 0.01
N SER A 273 -18.17 -11.03 0.53
CA SER A 273 -18.10 -11.50 1.91
C SER A 273 -17.72 -10.38 2.87
N SER A 274 -18.14 -10.53 4.12
CA SER A 274 -17.71 -9.70 5.25
C SER A 274 -16.77 -10.52 6.13
N TYR A 275 -15.64 -9.91 6.50
CA TYR A 275 -14.57 -10.48 7.31
C TYR A 275 -14.59 -9.77 8.65
N PHE A 276 -14.63 -10.55 9.72
CA PHE A 276 -14.67 -10.13 11.12
C PHE A 276 -13.49 -10.78 11.85
#